data_AF-A0A645F3G1-F1
#
_entry.id   AF-A0A645F3G1-F1
#
_cell.length_a   1.000
_cell.length_b   1.000
_cell.length_c   1.000
_cell.angle_alpha   90.00
_cell.angle_beta   90.00
_cell.angle_gamma   90.00
#
_symmetry.space_group_name_H-M   'P 1'
#
loop_
_entity.id
_entity.type
_entity.pdbx_description
1 polymer ?
#
loop_
_entity_poly.entity_id
_entity_poly.type
_entity_poly.pdbx_seq_one_letter_code
_entity_poly.pdbx_strand_id
1 'polypeptide(L)'
;MSTFRIDISVSTCGDISPLTVLDSLFDFFTPHIAILDYNVRGYTRDVEGRKVFIDKEIVSLQNCFRKETLEKYVYEDFNTPELRSFYTRMMHKDILGWKGEGVLWDEVEEIFLERRTGGD
;
A
#
# COMPACT_ATOMS: atom_id res chain seq x y z
N MET A 1 9.57 -21.95 10.51
CA MET A 1 9.54 -20.59 9.93
C MET A 1 9.09 -19.62 10.99
N SER A 2 9.56 -18.38 10.96
CA SER A 2 9.11 -17.33 11.88
C SER A 2 8.67 -16.13 11.05
N THR A 3 7.48 -15.62 11.34
CA THR A 3 6.90 -14.46 10.68
C THR A 3 7.13 -13.22 11.55
N PHE A 4 7.54 -12.12 10.94
CA PHE A 4 7.69 -10.83 11.59
C PHE A 4 6.80 -9.81 10.89
N ARG A 5 5.91 -9.18 11.65
CA ARG A 5 4.94 -8.19 11.16
C ARG A 5 5.24 -6.83 11.76
N ILE A 6 5.14 -5.80 10.94
CA ILE A 6 5.24 -4.40 11.34
C ILE A 6 4.05 -3.65 10.75
N ASP A 7 3.32 -2.93 11.59
CA ASP A 7 2.25 -2.03 11.16
C ASP A 7 2.72 -0.58 11.34
N ILE A 8 2.72 0.20 10.25
CA ILE A 8 3.21 1.58 10.22
C ILE A 8 2.08 2.50 9.74
N SER A 9 1.83 3.58 10.48
CA SER A 9 0.90 4.63 10.09
C SER A 9 1.63 5.96 10.00
N VAL A 10 1.55 6.60 8.83
CA VAL A 10 2.15 7.91 8.57
C VAL A 10 1.04 8.89 8.24
N SER A 11 1.01 10.01 8.95
CA SER A 11 0.08 11.11 8.69
C SER A 11 0.83 12.43 8.72
N THR A 12 0.45 13.33 7.83
CA THR A 12 1.03 14.67 7.71
C THR A 12 -0.10 15.69 7.63
N CYS A 13 0.23 16.95 7.90
CA CYS A 13 -0.66 18.09 7.68
C CYS A 13 0.07 19.15 6.83
N GLY A 14 -0.69 19.98 6.14
CA GLY A 14 -0.14 20.96 5.21
C GLY A 14 0.30 20.33 3.89
N ASP A 15 1.40 20.82 3.33
CA ASP A 15 1.78 20.55 1.93
C ASP A 15 2.62 19.28 1.73
N ILE A 16 3.05 18.63 2.81
CA ILE A 16 3.89 17.44 2.73
C ILE A 16 2.99 16.22 2.59
N SER A 17 3.04 15.53 1.46
CA SER A 17 2.33 14.26 1.29
C SER A 17 3.07 13.12 2.02
N PRO A 18 2.36 12.25 2.76
CA PRO A 18 2.98 11.09 3.42
C PRO A 18 3.48 10.06 2.39
N LEU A 19 3.02 10.11 1.14
CA LEU A 19 3.47 9.24 0.06
C LEU A 19 4.94 9.49 -0.32
N THR A 20 5.50 10.65 0.02
CA THR A 20 6.89 11.00 -0.29
C THR A 20 7.93 10.09 0.37
N VAL A 21 7.58 9.43 1.47
CA VAL A 21 8.48 8.52 2.20
C VAL A 21 8.21 7.05 1.94
N LEU A 22 7.18 6.73 1.15
CA LEU A 22 6.67 5.37 0.99
C LEU A 22 7.72 4.41 0.40
N ASP A 23 8.40 4.79 -0.69
CA ASP A 23 9.45 3.96 -1.30
C ASP A 23 10.65 3.79 -0.37
N SER A 24 11.04 4.82 0.39
CA SER A 24 12.15 4.72 1.34
C SER A 24 11.83 3.81 2.53
N LEU A 25 10.60 3.87 3.06
CA LEU A 25 10.15 2.94 4.11
C LEU A 25 10.11 1.51 3.60
N PHE A 26 9.58 1.32 2.38
CA PHE A 26 9.49 0.00 1.76
C PHE A 26 10.87 -0.59 1.48
N ASP A 27 11.81 0.20 0.95
CA ASP A 27 13.19 -0.22 0.69
C ASP A 27 13.96 -0.51 1.98
N PHE A 28 13.66 0.19 3.09
CA PHE A 28 14.28 -0.08 4.38
C PHE A 28 13.88 -1.45 4.95
N PHE A 29 12.61 -1.83 4.83
CA PHE A 29 12.11 -3.10 5.38
C PHE A 29 12.19 -4.28 4.40
N THR A 30 12.26 -4.02 3.09
CA THR A 30 12.23 -5.03 2.02
C THR A 30 11.24 -6.16 2.31
N PRO A 31 9.94 -5.87 2.50
CA PRO A 31 8.99 -6.85 2.99
C PRO A 31 8.76 -7.96 1.95
N HIS A 32 8.54 -9.20 2.39
CA HIS A 32 8.09 -10.27 1.49
C HIS A 32 6.62 -10.09 1.08
N ILE A 33 5.79 -9.58 2.01
CA ILE A 33 4.40 -9.24 1.77
C ILE A 33 4.17 -7.83 2.32
N ALA A 34 3.57 -6.96 1.52
CA ALA A 34 3.19 -5.62 1.92
C ALA A 34 1.72 -5.35 1.59
N ILE A 35 1.02 -4.77 2.55
CA ILE A 35 -0.34 -4.28 2.40
C ILE A 35 -0.29 -2.77 2.67
N LEU A 36 -0.65 -1.99 1.66
CA LEU A 36 -0.53 -0.54 1.69
C LEU A 36 -1.93 0.06 1.53
N ASP A 37 -2.31 0.93 2.45
CA ASP A 37 -3.54 1.71 2.40
C ASP A 37 -3.18 3.19 2.51
N TYR A 38 -3.72 3.98 1.58
CA TYR A 38 -3.71 5.43 1.65
C TYR A 38 -5.12 5.98 1.50
N ASN A 39 -5.54 6.74 2.50
CA ASN A 39 -6.81 7.44 2.52
C ASN A 39 -6.57 8.94 2.68
N VAL A 40 -7.14 9.73 1.77
CA VAL A 40 -7.10 11.19 1.88
C VAL A 40 -8.17 11.64 2.85
N ARG A 41 -7.73 12.23 3.96
CA ARG A 41 -8.62 12.77 5.00
C ARG A 41 -8.58 14.29 4.97
N GLY A 42 -9.76 14.91 5.02
CA GLY A 42 -9.90 16.37 5.01
C GLY A 42 -9.86 16.98 3.61
N TYR A 43 -10.09 18.28 3.54
CA TYR A 43 -10.09 19.07 2.31
C TYR A 43 -9.69 20.52 2.62
N THR A 44 -9.06 21.19 1.67
CA THR A 44 -8.94 22.65 1.65
C THR A 44 -10.00 23.26 0.75
N ARG A 45 -10.13 24.59 0.73
CA ARG A 45 -10.99 25.31 -0.20
C ARG A 45 -10.14 26.18 -1.10
N ASP A 46 -10.44 26.18 -2.40
CA ASP A 46 -9.83 27.12 -3.33
C ASP A 46 -10.41 28.54 -3.17
N VAL A 47 -9.93 29.48 -3.98
CA VAL A 47 -10.38 30.88 -3.97
C VAL A 47 -11.87 31.04 -4.34
N GLU A 48 -12.46 30.04 -5.00
CA GLU A 48 -13.89 29.97 -5.34
C GLU A 48 -14.70 29.23 -4.27
N GLY A 49 -14.05 28.77 -3.19
CA GLY A 49 -14.69 28.03 -2.10
C GLY A 49 -14.95 26.54 -2.40
N ARG A 50 -14.46 26.02 -3.53
CA ARG A 50 -14.61 24.61 -3.92
C ARG A 50 -13.68 23.74 -3.09
N LYS A 51 -14.16 22.57 -2.67
CA LYS A 51 -13.37 21.62 -1.88
C LYS A 51 -12.29 20.97 -2.75
N VAL A 52 -11.04 21.17 -2.38
CA VAL A 52 -9.87 20.54 -2.97
C VAL A 52 -9.33 19.53 -1.97
N PHE A 53 -9.28 18.26 -2.38
CA PHE A 53 -8.88 17.15 -1.50
C PHE A 53 -7.45 16.70 -1.76
N ILE A 54 -7.01 16.78 -3.00
CA ILE A 54 -5.70 16.33 -3.44
C ILE A 54 -5.18 17.36 -4.44
N ASP A 55 -3.94 17.78 -4.26
CA ASP A 55 -3.19 18.70 -5.12
C ASP A 55 -2.61 18.00 -6.36
N LYS A 56 -2.36 16.69 -6.27
CA LYS A 56 -1.87 15.83 -7.37
C LYS A 56 -2.73 14.59 -7.55
N GLU A 57 -3.16 14.32 -8.78
CA GLU A 57 -3.92 13.10 -9.07
C GLU A 57 -3.12 11.85 -8.68
N ILE A 58 -3.72 11.01 -7.83
CA ILE A 58 -3.20 9.69 -7.49
C ILE A 58 -4.16 8.69 -8.13
N VAL A 59 -3.62 7.82 -8.97
CA VAL A 59 -4.37 6.72 -9.60
C VAL A 59 -3.97 5.36 -9.02
N SER A 60 -2.78 5.28 -8.41
CA SER A 60 -2.18 4.06 -7.87
C SER A 60 -1.07 4.40 -6.89
N LEU A 61 -0.94 3.63 -5.81
CA LEU A 61 0.23 3.72 -4.92
C LEU A 61 1.49 3.14 -5.57
N GLN A 62 1.36 2.32 -6.61
CA GLN A 62 2.49 1.80 -7.38
C GLN A 62 3.36 2.92 -7.94
N ASN A 63 2.75 4.06 -8.28
CA ASN A 63 3.45 5.25 -8.78
C ASN A 63 4.39 5.89 -7.75
N CYS A 64 4.30 5.49 -6.48
CA CYS A 64 5.21 5.97 -5.44
C CYS A 64 6.53 5.20 -5.42
N PHE A 65 6.63 4.05 -6.12
CA PHE A 65 7.78 3.17 -6.08
C PHE A 65 8.68 3.33 -7.30
N ARG A 66 9.98 3.10 -7.09
CA ARG A 66 10.95 2.96 -8.18
C ARG A 66 10.64 1.72 -9.02
N LYS A 67 10.97 1.76 -10.31
CA LYS A 67 10.74 0.66 -11.26
C LYS A 67 11.44 -0.63 -10.81
N GLU A 68 12.65 -0.49 -10.28
CA GLU A 68 13.48 -1.58 -9.76
C GLU A 68 12.85 -2.25 -8.53
N THR A 69 12.10 -1.48 -7.73
CA THR A 69 11.29 -2.03 -6.63
C THR A 69 10.16 -2.86 -7.20
N LEU A 70 9.33 -2.29 -8.09
CA LEU A 70 8.17 -2.96 -8.68
C LEU A 70 8.53 -4.26 -9.41
N GLU A 71 9.68 -4.31 -10.10
CA GLU A 71 10.13 -5.49 -10.82
C GLU A 71 10.36 -6.73 -9.94
N LYS A 72 10.60 -6.55 -8.63
CA LYS A 72 10.80 -7.63 -7.67
C LYS A 72 9.50 -8.21 -7.10
N TYR A 73 8.36 -7.55 -7.33
CA TYR A 73 7.10 -7.89 -6.70
C TYR A 73 6.02 -8.26 -7.73
N VAL A 74 5.11 -9.13 -7.32
CA VAL A 74 3.75 -9.21 -7.87
C VAL A 74 2.91 -8.23 -7.05
N TYR A 75 2.08 -7.43 -7.71
CA TYR A 75 1.30 -6.40 -7.04
C TYR A 75 -0.11 -6.27 -7.64
N GLU A 76 -1.05 -5.83 -6.82
CA GLU A 76 -2.47 -5.69 -7.19
C GLU A 76 -3.08 -4.45 -6.51
N ASP A 77 -3.84 -3.69 -7.27
CA ASP A 77 -4.51 -2.47 -6.83
C ASP A 77 -6.01 -2.67 -6.62
N PHE A 78 -6.53 -2.05 -5.56
CA PHE A 78 -7.95 -2.00 -5.23
C PHE A 78 -8.38 -0.55 -4.95
N ASN A 79 -8.03 0.34 -5.88
CA ASN A 79 -8.27 1.77 -5.72
C ASN A 79 -9.75 2.11 -5.93
N THR A 80 -10.28 3.01 -5.10
CA THR A 80 -11.61 3.62 -5.27
C THR A 80 -11.42 5.14 -5.30
N PRO A 81 -11.06 5.73 -6.46
CA PRO A 81 -10.72 7.14 -6.57
C PRO A 81 -11.81 8.10 -6.08
N GLU A 82 -13.08 7.73 -6.27
CA GLU A 82 -14.24 8.52 -5.83
C GLU A 82 -14.28 8.68 -4.31
N LEU A 83 -13.83 7.64 -3.60
CA LEU A 83 -13.69 7.62 -2.15
C LEU A 83 -12.32 8.11 -1.68
N ARG A 84 -11.41 8.43 -2.61
CA ARG A 84 -10.01 8.86 -2.32
C ARG A 84 -9.27 7.84 -1.46
N SER A 85 -9.58 6.58 -1.71
CA SER A 85 -9.05 5.41 -1.02
C SER A 85 -8.25 4.60 -2.01
N PHE A 86 -6.98 4.37 -1.70
CA PHE A 86 -6.03 3.67 -2.55
C PHE A 86 -5.43 2.54 -1.75
N TYR A 87 -5.41 1.36 -2.35
CA TYR A 87 -4.96 0.16 -1.67
C TYR A 87 -4.18 -0.69 -2.65
N THR A 88 -2.97 -1.06 -2.25
CA THR A 88 -2.07 -1.90 -3.04
C THR A 88 -1.56 -3.02 -2.16
N ARG A 89 -1.61 -4.25 -2.67
CA ARG A 89 -0.90 -5.38 -2.08
C ARG A 89 0.29 -5.73 -2.95
N MET A 90 1.39 -6.13 -2.31
CA MET A 90 2.62 -6.54 -2.98
C MET A 90 3.15 -7.82 -2.35
N MET A 91 3.63 -8.73 -3.17
CA MET A 91 4.28 -9.98 -2.77
C MET A 91 5.61 -10.10 -3.51
N HIS A 92 6.71 -10.25 -2.78
CA HIS A 92 8.02 -10.41 -3.38
C HIS A 92 8.08 -11.74 -4.16
N LYS A 93 8.74 -11.75 -5.32
CA LYS A 93 8.71 -12.89 -6.25
C LYS A 93 9.48 -14.12 -5.75
N ASP A 94 10.37 -13.96 -4.77
CA ASP A 94 11.15 -15.07 -4.21
C ASP A 94 10.28 -16.10 -3.48
N ILE A 95 9.24 -15.65 -2.77
CA ILE A 95 8.34 -16.55 -2.03
C ILE A 95 7.34 -17.27 -2.93
N LEU A 96 7.24 -16.90 -4.22
CA LEU A 96 6.42 -17.64 -5.19
C LEU A 96 6.93 -19.07 -5.41
N GLY A 97 8.22 -19.32 -5.16
CA GLY A 97 8.81 -20.66 -5.22
C GLY A 97 8.23 -21.62 -4.17
N TRP A 98 7.59 -21.09 -3.11
CA TRP A 98 6.93 -21.89 -2.09
C TRP A 98 5.55 -22.40 -2.52
N LYS A 99 5.07 -22.06 -3.72
CA LYS A 99 3.85 -22.65 -4.30
C LYS A 99 4.03 -24.16 -4.45
N GLY A 100 3.51 -24.92 -3.47
CA GLY A 100 3.65 -26.37 -3.38
C GLY A 100 4.04 -26.86 -1.98
N GLU A 101 4.57 -25.98 -1.13
CA GLU A 101 4.84 -26.25 0.28
C GLU A 101 3.58 -25.97 1.10
N GLY A 102 2.56 -26.84 0.98
CA GLY A 102 1.18 -26.63 1.43
C GLY A 102 1.00 -25.72 2.66
N VAL A 103 1.49 -26.14 3.82
CA VAL A 103 1.32 -25.39 5.10
C VAL A 103 1.95 -23.99 5.06
N LEU A 104 3.09 -23.84 4.37
CA LEU A 104 3.80 -22.57 4.24
C LEU A 104 3.06 -21.63 3.29
N TRP A 105 2.58 -22.16 2.16
CA TRP A 105 1.84 -21.39 1.18
C TRP A 105 0.48 -20.93 1.72
N ASP A 106 -0.19 -21.76 2.52
CA ASP A 106 -1.46 -21.40 3.17
C ASP A 106 -1.29 -20.17 4.10
N GLU A 107 -0.19 -20.07 4.85
CA GLU A 107 0.12 -18.89 5.70
C GLU A 107 0.38 -17.64 4.85
N VAL A 108 1.13 -17.78 3.76
CA VAL A 108 1.38 -16.67 2.80
C VAL A 108 0.09 -16.21 2.15
N GLU A 109 -0.77 -17.14 1.73
CA GLU A 109 -2.08 -16.82 1.19
C GLU A 109 -2.97 -16.17 2.23
N GLU A 110 -2.99 -16.63 3.47
CA GLU A 110 -3.78 -16.00 4.54
C GLU A 110 -3.35 -14.54 4.76
N ILE A 111 -2.05 -14.29 4.88
CA ILE A 111 -1.51 -12.93 5.07
C ILE A 111 -1.79 -12.06 3.85
N PHE A 112 -1.54 -12.55 2.63
CA PHE A 112 -1.72 -11.77 1.41
C PHE A 112 -3.20 -11.56 1.06
N LEU A 113 -4.04 -12.57 1.32
CA LEU A 113 -5.47 -12.52 1.09
C LEU A 113 -6.23 -11.85 2.22
N GLU A 114 -5.60 -11.54 3.38
CA GLU A 114 -6.19 -10.97 4.60
C GLU A 114 -7.42 -10.17 4.18
N ARG A 115 -8.57 -10.84 4.29
CA ARG A 115 -9.84 -10.29 3.83
C ARG A 115 -9.99 -8.99 4.60
N ARG A 116 -10.60 -7.98 4.00
CA ARG A 116 -11.21 -6.89 4.78
C ARG A 116 -12.32 -7.50 5.66
N THR A 117 -12.00 -8.28 6.67
CA THR A 117 -12.80 -8.44 7.88
C THR A 117 -12.44 -7.29 8.81
N GLY A 118 -12.60 -6.07 8.30
CA GLY A 118 -13.10 -4.96 9.10
C GLY A 118 -14.61 -4.99 8.93
N GLY A 119 -15.25 -5.94 9.62
CA GLY A 119 -16.64 -5.79 10.03
C GLY A 119 -16.61 -5.20 11.44
N ASP A 120 -17.51 -4.25 11.68
CA ASP A 120 -17.81 -3.69 12.99
C ASP A 120 -17.96 -4.77 14.09
#